data_AF-A0A925GE97-F1
#
_entry.id   AF-A0A925GE97-F1
#
_cell.length_a   1.000
_cell.length_b   1.000
_cell.length_c   1.000
_cell.angle_alpha   90.00
_cell.angle_beta   90.00
_cell.angle_gamma   90.00
#
_symmetry.space_group_name_H-M   'P 1'
#
loop_
_entity.id
_entity.type
_entity.pdbx_description
1 polymer ?
#
loop_
_entity_poly.entity_id
_entity_poly.type
_entity_poly.pdbx_seq_one_letter_code
_entity_poly.pdbx_strand_id
1 'polypeptide(L)' 'MSNSKLIEKKDNDLISAFADDELIYWALKWGVTKETIKAAIKATNSNSVSQVYTYLENANKLRLS' A
#
# COMPACT_ATOMS: atom_id res chain seq x y z
N MET A 1 -8.77 -9.42 27.32
CA MET A 1 -8.03 -8.41 26.54
C MET A 1 -8.14 -8.77 25.08
N SER A 2 -9.10 -8.19 24.35
CA SER A 2 -9.21 -8.38 22.90
C SER A 2 -9.41 -7.00 22.29
N ASN A 3 -8.31 -6.32 22.02
CA ASN A 3 -8.28 -5.04 21.30
C ASN A 3 -8.48 -5.27 19.79
N SER A 4 -9.53 -5.99 19.41
CA SER A 4 -9.87 -6.27 18.01
C SER A 4 -10.66 -5.13 17.37
N LYS A 5 -10.71 -3.96 18.01
CA LYS A 5 -11.60 -2.84 17.66
C LYS A 5 -10.81 -1.61 17.21
N LEU A 6 -9.86 -1.83 16.30
CA LEU A 6 -9.13 -0.82 15.54
C LEU A 6 -8.82 -1.55 14.21
N ILE A 7 -9.37 -1.28 13.03
CA ILE A 7 -9.98 -0.08 12.48
C ILE A 7 -10.90 -0.57 11.34
N GLU A 8 -12.21 -0.53 11.54
CA GLU A 8 -13.20 -0.51 10.44
C GLU A 8 -13.15 0.87 9.78
N LYS A 9 -12.08 1.16 9.04
CA LYS A 9 -12.20 1.99 7.84
C LYS A 9 -12.19 0.97 6.73
N LYS A 10 -13.33 0.78 6.07
CA LYS A 10 -13.31 0.16 4.74
C LYS A 10 -12.36 1.01 3.90
N ASP A 11 -11.12 0.58 3.76
CA ASP A 11 -10.31 0.93 2.60
C ASP A 11 -11.11 0.42 1.42
N ASN A 12 -11.93 1.30 0.84
CA ASN A 12 -12.63 1.00 -0.40
C ASN A 12 -11.65 1.06 -1.58
N ASP A 13 -10.51 1.71 -1.39
CA ASP A 13 -9.45 1.78 -2.38
C ASP A 13 -8.50 0.60 -2.23
N LEU A 14 -8.58 -0.30 -3.21
CA LEU A 14 -7.68 -1.44 -3.37
C LEU A 14 -6.74 -1.16 -4.54
N ILE A 15 -5.51 -1.65 -4.43
CA ILE A 15 -4.53 -1.64 -5.52
C ILE A 15 -4.69 -2.94 -6.31
N SER A 16 -4.98 -2.86 -7.60
CA SER A 16 -4.87 -4.03 -8.46
C SER A 16 -3.40 -4.39 -8.72
N ALA A 17 -2.93 -5.48 -8.10
CA ALA A 17 -1.56 -5.98 -8.30
C ALA A 17 -1.27 -6.48 -9.73
N PHE A 18 -2.32 -6.66 -10.55
CA PHE A 18 -2.25 -7.17 -11.92
C PHE A 18 -2.45 -6.08 -12.98
N ALA A 19 -2.94 -4.89 -12.59
CA ALA A 19 -3.03 -3.75 -13.50
C ALA A 19 -1.75 -2.94 -13.43
N ASP A 20 -0.88 -3.07 -14.44
CA ASP A 20 0.40 -2.35 -14.46
C ASP A 20 0.18 -0.82 -14.46
N ASP A 21 -0.86 -0.30 -15.13
CA ASP A 21 -1.20 1.13 -15.14
C ASP A 21 -1.55 1.66 -13.74
N GLU A 22 -2.27 0.86 -12.95
CA GLU A 22 -2.66 1.24 -11.59
C GLU A 22 -1.44 1.24 -10.65
N LEU A 23 -0.56 0.24 -10.79
CA LEU A 23 0.69 0.20 -10.05
C LEU A 23 1.63 1.36 -10.42
N ILE A 24 1.67 1.76 -11.69
CA ILE A 24 2.43 2.94 -12.14
C ILE A 24 1.84 4.21 -11.53
N TYR A 25 0.51 4.36 -11.53
CA TYR A 25 -0.15 5.51 -10.92
C TYR A 25 0.22 5.67 -9.44
N TRP A 26 0.10 4.60 -8.64
CA TRP A 26 0.46 4.64 -7.22
C TRP A 26 1.96 4.81 -7.00
N ALA A 27 2.80 4.20 -7.85
CA ALA A 27 4.25 4.32 -7.79
C ALA A 27 4.69 5.78 -7.94
N LEU A 28 4.14 6.48 -8.95
CA LEU A 28 4.38 7.90 -9.17
C LEU A 28 3.86 8.74 -8.00
N LYS A 29 2.65 8.47 -7.52
CA LYS A 29 2.02 9.22 -6.42
C LYS A 29 2.80 9.12 -5.11
N TRP A 30 3.45 7.99 -4.85
CA TRP A 30 4.20 7.72 -3.62
C TRP A 30 5.72 7.90 -3.77
N GLY A 31 6.20 8.23 -4.96
CA GLY A 31 7.63 8.34 -5.25
C GLY A 31 8.39 7.01 -5.10
N VAL A 32 7.73 5.87 -5.37
CA VAL A 32 8.30 4.52 -5.29
C VAL A 32 8.27 3.84 -6.65
N THR A 33 8.84 2.64 -6.76
CA THR A 33 8.73 1.81 -7.97
C THR A 33 7.54 0.87 -7.89
N LYS A 34 7.01 0.44 -9.05
CA LYS A 34 5.95 -0.57 -9.11
C LYS A 34 6.33 -1.88 -8.42
N GLU A 35 7.62 -2.24 -8.46
CA GLU A 35 8.17 -3.42 -7.77
C GLU A 35 8.11 -3.26 -6.25
N THR A 36 8.36 -2.05 -5.75
CA THR A 36 8.23 -1.72 -4.33
C THR A 36 6.80 -1.87 -3.84
N ILE A 37 5.81 -1.47 -4.65
CA ILE A 37 4.39 -1.67 -4.35
C ILE A 37 4.04 -3.17 -4.36
N LYS A 38 4.44 -3.92 -5.39
CA LYS A 38 4.21 -5.38 -5.44
C LYS A 38 4.84 -6.09 -4.24
N ALA A 39 6.04 -5.68 -3.82
CA ALA A 39 6.69 -6.23 -2.64
C ALA A 39 5.95 -5.87 -1.35
N ALA A 40 5.44 -4.65 -1.23
CA ALA A 40 4.65 -4.21 -0.09
C ALA A 40 3.33 -4.98 0.01
N ILE A 41 2.59 -5.15 -1.08
CA ILE A 41 1.35 -5.97 -1.14
C ILE A 41 1.62 -7.41 -0.65
N LYS A 42 2.75 -8.00 -1.08
CA LYS A 42 3.17 -9.33 -0.61
C LYS A 42 3.52 -9.34 0.88
N ALA A 43 4.21 -8.31 1.36
CA ALA A 43 4.64 -8.22 2.76
C ALA A 43 3.47 -7.97 3.72
N THR A 44 2.47 -7.19 3.31
CA THR A 44 1.25 -6.92 4.09
C THR A 44 0.19 -8.01 3.92
N ASN A 45 0.36 -8.91 2.94
CA ASN A 45 -0.66 -9.85 2.48
C ASN A 45 -2.00 -9.16 2.22
N SER A 46 -1.94 -7.93 1.68
CA SER A 46 -3.10 -7.07 1.50
C SER A 46 -2.86 -6.08 0.37
N ASN A 47 -3.89 -5.85 -0.42
CA ASN A 47 -3.91 -4.87 -1.49
C ASN A 47 -4.64 -3.58 -1.09
N SER A 48 -4.96 -3.36 0.20
CA SER A 48 -5.49 -2.07 0.65
C SER A 48 -4.46 -0.96 0.45
N VAL A 49 -4.91 0.16 -0.12
CA VAL A 49 -4.08 1.34 -0.34
C VAL A 49 -3.50 1.83 0.98
N SER A 50 -4.29 1.95 2.06
CA SER A 50 -3.76 2.45 3.33
C SER A 50 -2.77 1.49 3.98
N GLN A 51 -2.99 0.17 3.89
CA GLN A 51 -2.09 -0.80 4.50
C GLN A 51 -0.75 -0.86 3.76
N VAL A 52 -0.78 -0.82 2.43
CA VAL A 52 0.42 -0.75 1.60
C VAL A 52 1.16 0.56 1.84
N TYR A 53 0.46 1.70 1.86
CA TYR A 53 1.06 3.00 2.13
C TYR A 53 1.72 3.04 3.52
N THR A 54 1.01 2.60 4.56
CA THR A 54 1.51 2.54 5.95
C THR A 54 2.75 1.66 6.06
N TYR A 55 2.78 0.52 5.37
CA TYR A 55 3.96 -0.33 5.32
C TYR A 55 5.16 0.39 4.67
N LEU A 56 4.93 1.08 3.56
CA LEU A 56 5.97 1.83 2.85
C LEU A 56 6.49 3.03 3.65
N GLU A 57 5.61 3.72 4.36
CA GLU A 57 5.93 4.81 5.29
C GLU A 57 6.79 4.30 6.44
N ASN A 58 6.37 3.24 7.13
CA ASN A 58 7.13 2.62 8.22
C ASN A 58 8.48 2.07 7.76
N ALA A 59 8.59 1.66 6.50
CA ALA A 59 9.84 1.20 5.90
C ALA A 59 10.74 2.35 5.43
N ASN A 60 10.36 3.62 5.60
CA ASN A 60 11.03 4.82 5.07
C ASN A 60 11.33 4.72 3.56
N LYS A 61 10.44 4.07 2.81
CA LYS A 61 10.59 3.85 1.36
C LYS A 61 9.93 4.95 0.52
N LEU A 62 9.06 5.76 1.13
CA LEU A 62 8.38 6.85 0.45
C LEU A 62 9.36 7.99 0.15
N ARG A 63 9.36 8.47 -1.09
CA ARG A 63 10.01 9.72 -1.48
C ARG A 63 8.93 10.72 -1.83
N LEU A 64 8.26 11.23 -0.80
CA LEU A 64 7.37 12.36 -0.95
C LEU A 64 8.25 13.59 -1.22
N SER A 65 8.20 14.09 -2.45
CA SER A 65 8.81 15.35 -2.88
C SER A 65 8.08 16.55 -2.29
#